data_AF-A0A3M1FMR4-F1
#
_entry.id   AF-A0A3M1FMR4-F1
#
_cell.length_a   1.000
_cell.length_b   1.000
_cell.length_c   1.000
_cell.angle_alpha   90.00
_cell.angle_beta   90.00
_cell.angle_gamma   90.00
#
_symmetry.space_group_name_H-M   'P 1'
#
loop_
_entity.id
_entity.type
_entity.pdbx_description
1 polymer ?
#
loop_
_entity_poly.entity_id
_entity_poly.type
_entity_poly.pdbx_seq_one_letter_code
_entity_poly.pdbx_strand_id
1 'polypeptide(L)'
;MHTVTGAFGYSGKYIAKALLERGKRVRTLTNSLERESELKGKVEVFPLNFDRPKELLQALEGTEVLYNTYWIRFNTKFFTIKEALKNTLILFLCAKEAGVKRIVHISITNPSLDSPYEYFRGKAKVERALKESGISFSILRPAVLFGEEDILINNIAWG
;
A
#
# COMPACT_ATOMS: atom_id res chain seq x y z
N MET A 1 3.45 -16.22 4.18
CA MET A 1 3.34 -14.97 5.01
C MET A 1 2.53 -13.94 4.24
N HIS A 2 1.68 -13.15 4.89
CA HIS A 2 0.92 -12.06 4.27
C HIS A 2 1.43 -10.70 4.77
N THR A 3 1.90 -9.85 3.87
CA THR A 3 2.51 -8.56 4.23
C THR A 3 1.59 -7.42 3.84
N VAL A 4 1.30 -6.51 4.78
CA VAL A 4 0.44 -5.33 4.57
C VAL A 4 1.27 -4.07 4.75
N THR A 5 1.26 -3.15 3.81
CA THR A 5 1.82 -1.82 4.07
C THR A 5 0.90 -1.06 5.00
N GLY A 6 1.36 -0.64 6.17
CA GLY A 6 0.60 0.22 7.09
C GLY A 6 -0.58 -0.48 7.76
N ALA A 7 -0.38 -1.64 8.39
CA ALA A 7 -1.43 -2.32 9.17
C ALA A 7 -1.96 -1.50 10.36
N PHE A 8 -1.24 -0.46 10.80
CA PHE A 8 -1.71 0.48 11.84
C PHE A 8 -2.40 1.71 11.24
N GLY A 9 -2.58 1.74 9.92
CA GLY A 9 -3.32 2.76 9.20
C GLY A 9 -4.78 2.37 8.98
N TYR A 10 -5.52 3.27 8.34
CA TYR A 10 -6.95 3.15 8.14
C TYR A 10 -7.36 1.86 7.41
N SER A 11 -6.91 1.64 6.16
CA SER A 11 -7.32 0.45 5.40
C SER A 11 -6.54 -0.79 5.84
N GLY A 12 -5.26 -0.60 6.18
CA GLY A 12 -4.37 -1.71 6.55
C GLY A 12 -4.82 -2.44 7.82
N LYS A 13 -5.41 -1.75 8.82
CA LYS A 13 -5.89 -2.40 10.04
C LYS A 13 -6.97 -3.43 9.76
N TYR A 14 -7.94 -3.11 8.91
CA TYR A 14 -9.01 -4.04 8.54
C TYR A 14 -8.50 -5.21 7.70
N ILE A 15 -7.57 -4.97 6.77
CA ILE A 15 -6.95 -6.04 5.99
C ILE A 15 -6.19 -7.00 6.92
N ALA A 16 -5.36 -6.47 7.82
CA ALA A 16 -4.58 -7.27 8.75
C ALA A 16 -5.47 -8.08 9.72
N LYS A 17 -6.51 -7.46 10.31
CA LYS A 17 -7.50 -8.17 11.13
C LYS A 17 -8.15 -9.32 10.39
N ALA A 18 -8.67 -9.06 9.19
CA ALA A 18 -9.36 -10.07 8.40
C ALA A 18 -8.43 -11.20 7.94
N LEU A 19 -7.12 -10.96 7.83
CA LEU A 19 -6.13 -12.01 7.58
C LEU A 19 -5.86 -12.85 8.83
N LEU A 20 -5.69 -12.22 9.99
CA LEU A 20 -5.49 -12.90 11.27
C LEU A 20 -6.68 -13.78 11.63
N GLU A 21 -7.91 -13.28 11.46
CA GLU A 21 -9.16 -14.04 11.68
C GLU A 21 -9.26 -15.30 10.80
N ARG A 22 -8.60 -15.29 9.64
CA ARG A 22 -8.48 -16.44 8.73
C ARG A 22 -7.28 -17.33 9.03
N GLY A 23 -6.67 -17.19 10.21
CA GLY A 23 -5.51 -17.97 10.66
C GLY A 23 -4.23 -17.70 9.88
N LYS A 24 -4.11 -16.54 9.22
CA LYS A 24 -2.90 -16.19 8.45
C LYS A 24 -1.88 -15.49 9.34
N ARG A 25 -0.59 -15.79 9.12
CA ARG A 25 0.51 -14.98 9.67
C ARG A 25 0.61 -13.67 8.91
N VAL A 26 0.70 -12.56 9.64
CA VAL A 26 0.73 -11.21 9.09
C VAL A 26 2.01 -10.49 9.48
N ARG A 27 2.58 -9.78 8.49
CA ARG A 27 3.66 -8.82 8.64
C ARG A 27 3.16 -7.44 8.22
N THR A 28 3.58 -6.38 8.90
CA THR A 28 3.33 -5.00 8.48
C THR A 28 4.63 -4.29 8.13
N LEU A 29 4.60 -3.54 7.02
CA LEU A 29 5.62 -2.55 6.68
C LEU A 29 5.08 -1.17 7.03
N THR A 30 5.69 -0.44 7.96
CA THR A 30 5.19 0.88 8.40
C THR A 30 6.31 1.88 8.64
N ASN A 31 6.05 3.16 8.39
CA ASN A 31 6.91 4.27 8.82
C ASN A 31 6.52 4.83 10.21
N SER A 32 5.43 4.31 10.80
CA SER A 32 4.91 4.71 12.11
C SER A 32 5.06 3.54 13.09
N LEU A 33 6.30 3.19 13.44
CA LEU A 33 6.61 2.03 14.30
C LEU A 33 6.02 2.20 15.71
N GLU A 34 6.04 3.43 16.22
CA GLU A 34 5.53 3.75 17.56
C GLU A 34 4.01 3.88 17.64
N ARG A 35 3.29 3.96 16.50
CA ARG A 35 1.84 4.17 16.52
C ARG A 35 1.13 3.06 17.26
N GLU A 36 0.39 3.41 18.32
CA GLU A 36 -0.46 2.48 19.08
C GLU A 36 -1.47 1.76 18.18
N SER A 37 -1.62 0.46 18.42
CA SER A 37 -2.52 -0.39 17.66
C SER A 37 -2.80 -1.69 18.41
N GLU A 38 -4.05 -2.13 18.39
CA GLU A 38 -4.48 -3.44 18.89
C GLU A 38 -3.85 -4.64 18.16
N LEU A 39 -3.17 -4.37 17.04
CA LEU A 39 -2.44 -5.35 16.24
C LEU A 39 -0.97 -5.47 16.65
N LYS A 40 -0.43 -4.55 17.48
CA LYS A 40 0.91 -4.70 18.06
C LYS A 40 0.98 -6.03 18.81
N GLY A 41 2.09 -6.76 18.65
CA GLY A 41 2.28 -8.10 19.21
C GLY A 41 1.52 -9.23 18.50
N LYS A 42 0.56 -8.93 17.62
CA LYS A 42 -0.17 -9.93 16.80
C LYS A 42 0.39 -10.06 15.38
N VAL A 43 1.19 -9.09 14.94
CA VAL A 43 1.81 -9.05 13.61
C VAL A 43 3.31 -8.78 13.74
N GLU A 44 4.10 -9.30 12.80
CA GLU A 44 5.52 -8.91 12.67
C GLU A 44 5.59 -7.46 12.16
N VAL A 45 6.48 -6.64 12.71
CA VAL A 45 6.60 -5.21 12.37
C VAL A 45 7.96 -4.95 11.76
N PHE A 46 7.97 -4.38 10.55
CA PHE A 46 9.19 -3.96 9.87
C PHE A 46 9.07 -2.52 9.35
N PRO A 47 10.17 -1.77 9.23
CA PRO A 47 10.15 -0.43 8.66
C PRO A 47 9.74 -0.43 7.18
N LEU A 48 8.87 0.51 6.80
CA LEU A 48 8.65 0.88 5.40
C LEU A 48 9.58 2.05 5.06
N ASN A 49 10.84 1.72 4.76
CA ASN A 49 11.88 2.71 4.46
C ASN A 49 12.38 2.55 3.02
N PHE A 50 12.02 3.50 2.16
CA PHE A 50 12.37 3.48 0.74
C PHE A 50 13.82 3.90 0.45
N ASP A 51 14.50 4.54 1.42
CA ASP A 51 15.91 4.91 1.32
C ASP A 51 16.84 3.73 1.66
N ARG A 52 16.27 2.63 2.18
CA ARG A 52 16.97 1.39 2.53
C ARG A 52 16.40 0.20 1.75
N PRO A 53 16.51 0.16 0.42
CA PRO A 53 15.87 -0.87 -0.41
C PRO A 53 16.34 -2.31 -0.09
N LYS A 54 17.58 -2.48 0.38
CA LYS A 54 18.08 -3.80 0.81
C LYS A 54 17.35 -4.32 2.05
N GLU A 55 17.10 -3.45 3.03
CA GLU A 55 16.34 -3.80 4.23
C GLU A 55 14.86 -4.03 3.90
N LEU A 56 14.30 -3.23 2.99
CA LEU A 56 12.93 -3.41 2.49
C LEU A 56 12.76 -4.76 1.77
N LEU A 57 13.75 -5.15 0.95
CA LEU A 57 13.80 -6.46 0.30
C LEU A 57 13.83 -7.60 1.33
N GLN A 58 14.71 -7.53 2.33
CA GLN A 58 14.77 -8.52 3.41
C GLN A 58 13.44 -8.60 4.17
N ALA A 59 12.80 -7.47 4.44
CA ALA A 59 11.48 -7.42 5.08
C ALA A 59 10.35 -8.02 4.21
N LEU A 60 10.58 -8.22 2.91
CA LEU A 60 9.64 -8.86 1.98
C LEU A 60 9.93 -10.36 1.78
N GLU A 61 11.10 -10.86 2.18
CA GLU A 61 11.43 -12.29 2.05
C GLU A 61 10.40 -13.18 2.74
N GLY A 62 10.01 -14.27 2.05
CA GLY A 62 8.99 -15.22 2.50
C GLY A 62 7.54 -14.71 2.36
N THR A 63 7.33 -13.49 1.87
CA THR A 63 5.99 -12.93 1.60
C THR A 63 5.35 -13.63 0.41
N GLU A 64 4.16 -14.18 0.61
CA GLU A 64 3.37 -14.80 -0.47
C GLU A 64 2.46 -13.77 -1.13
N VAL A 65 1.84 -12.91 -0.33
CA VAL A 65 0.96 -11.84 -0.83
C VAL A 65 1.33 -10.53 -0.14
N LEU A 66 1.61 -9.50 -0.95
CA LEU A 66 1.77 -8.12 -0.51
C LEU A 66 0.48 -7.34 -0.76
N TYR A 67 -0.13 -6.82 0.30
CA TYR A 67 -1.27 -5.90 0.25
C TYR A 67 -0.74 -4.47 0.33
N ASN A 68 -0.65 -3.80 -0.81
CA ASN A 68 -0.17 -2.43 -0.92
C ASN A 68 -1.32 -1.43 -0.77
N THR A 69 -1.34 -0.74 0.36
CA THR A 69 -2.21 0.40 0.68
C THR A 69 -1.43 1.72 0.79
N TYR A 70 -0.12 1.73 0.53
CA TYR A 70 0.71 2.93 0.61
C TYR A 70 0.32 3.91 -0.49
N TRP A 71 -0.06 5.13 -0.07
CA TRP A 71 -0.28 6.27 -0.95
C TRP A 71 -0.37 7.57 -0.14
N ILE A 72 -0.22 8.73 -0.80
CA ILE A 72 -0.47 10.05 -0.21
C ILE A 72 -1.62 10.75 -0.95
N ARG A 73 -2.45 11.53 -0.24
CA ARG A 73 -3.62 12.20 -0.85
C ARG A 73 -3.28 13.50 -1.56
N PHE A 74 -2.37 14.27 -0.99
CA PHE A 74 -1.97 15.58 -1.49
C PHE A 74 -0.49 15.80 -1.21
N ASN A 75 0.11 16.70 -1.98
CA ASN A 75 1.48 17.13 -1.74
C ASN A 75 1.54 17.88 -0.41
N THR A 76 2.59 17.63 0.35
CA THR A 76 2.96 18.37 1.56
C THR A 76 4.39 18.86 1.39
N LYS A 77 4.89 19.69 2.31
CA LYS A 77 6.30 20.10 2.32
C LYS A 77 7.28 18.92 2.33
N PHE A 78 6.86 17.77 2.87
CA PHE A 78 7.71 16.62 3.11
C PHE A 78 7.43 15.43 2.18
N PHE A 79 6.30 15.43 1.47
CA PHE A 79 5.87 14.29 0.66
C PHE A 79 5.17 14.75 -0.60
N THR A 80 5.60 14.24 -1.75
CA THR A 80 4.99 14.57 -3.06
C THR A 80 4.44 13.33 -3.77
N ILE A 81 3.46 13.51 -4.67
CA ILE A 81 2.89 12.41 -5.45
C ILE A 81 3.98 11.77 -6.34
N LYS A 82 4.90 12.59 -6.86
CA LYS A 82 6.08 12.10 -7.59
C LYS A 82 6.94 11.16 -6.73
N GLU A 83 7.19 11.53 -5.48
CA GLU A 83 7.93 10.71 -4.53
C GLU A 83 7.17 9.44 -4.14
N ALA A 84 5.87 9.53 -3.88
CA ALA A 84 5.02 8.37 -3.60
C ALA A 84 5.02 7.36 -4.77
N LEU A 85 5.01 7.84 -6.01
CA LEU A 85 5.17 7.00 -7.20
C LEU A 85 6.55 6.31 -7.22
N LYS A 86 7.64 7.07 -7.00
CA LYS A 86 9.01 6.52 -6.92
C LYS A 86 9.11 5.43 -5.84
N ASN A 87 8.58 5.70 -4.66
CA ASN A 87 8.58 4.78 -3.54
C ASN A 87 7.78 3.51 -3.83
N THR A 88 6.65 3.63 -4.51
CA THR A 88 5.86 2.46 -4.92
C THR A 88 6.57 1.61 -5.97
N LEU A 89 7.30 2.23 -6.90
CA LEU A 89 8.15 1.52 -7.86
C LEU A 89 9.26 0.73 -7.15
N ILE A 90 9.93 1.34 -6.17
CA ILE A 90 10.94 0.66 -5.33
C ILE A 90 10.29 -0.53 -4.60
N LEU A 91 9.11 -0.35 -4.00
CA LEU A 91 8.39 -1.44 -3.33
C LEU A 91 8.11 -2.62 -4.26
N PHE A 92 7.67 -2.36 -5.50
CA PHE A 92 7.37 -3.42 -6.47
C PHE A 92 8.64 -4.12 -6.97
N LEU A 93 9.75 -3.40 -7.14
CA LEU A 93 11.04 -3.99 -7.47
C LEU A 93 11.53 -4.89 -6.33
N CYS A 94 11.54 -4.41 -5.10
CA CYS A 94 11.91 -5.22 -3.93
C CYS A 94 10.98 -6.43 -3.76
N ALA A 95 9.68 -6.28 -4.02
CA ALA A 95 8.73 -7.40 -3.97
C ALA A 95 9.04 -8.45 -5.04
N LYS A 96 9.39 -8.02 -6.25
CA LYS A 96 9.79 -8.93 -7.34
C LYS A 96 11.04 -9.72 -6.96
N GLU A 97 12.07 -9.02 -6.50
CA GLU A 97 13.36 -9.61 -6.14
C GLU A 97 13.25 -10.55 -4.92
N ALA A 98 12.41 -10.20 -3.94
CA ALA A 98 12.12 -11.05 -2.78
C ALA A 98 11.23 -12.28 -3.10
N GLY A 99 10.79 -12.43 -4.36
CA GLY A 99 9.96 -13.56 -4.79
C GLY A 99 8.51 -13.50 -4.32
N VAL A 100 7.96 -12.29 -4.11
CA VAL A 100 6.55 -12.11 -3.75
C VAL A 100 5.66 -12.71 -4.84
N LYS A 101 4.79 -13.65 -4.48
CA LYS A 101 3.96 -14.39 -5.44
C LYS A 101 2.80 -13.56 -5.99
N ARG A 102 2.23 -12.67 -5.16
CA ARG A 102 1.08 -11.83 -5.54
C ARG A 102 1.10 -10.45 -4.89
N ILE A 103 0.66 -9.44 -5.64
CA ILE A 103 0.39 -8.10 -5.10
C ILE A 103 -1.10 -7.77 -5.20
N VAL A 104 -1.71 -7.35 -4.09
CA VAL A 104 -3.04 -6.72 -4.07
C VAL A 104 -2.85 -5.23 -3.82
N HIS A 105 -3.14 -4.39 -4.82
CA HIS A 105 -3.00 -2.94 -4.70
C HIS A 105 -4.34 -2.25 -4.53
N ILE A 106 -4.43 -1.36 -3.53
CA ILE A 106 -5.59 -0.50 -3.32
C ILE A 106 -5.41 0.79 -4.13
N SER A 107 -6.21 0.90 -5.18
CA SER A 107 -6.26 2.04 -6.08
C SER A 107 -7.46 2.95 -5.78
N ILE A 108 -7.93 3.69 -6.77
CA ILE A 108 -9.11 4.56 -6.74
C ILE A 108 -10.00 4.26 -7.93
N THR A 109 -11.22 4.80 -7.92
CA THR A 109 -12.11 4.76 -9.07
C THR A 109 -11.61 5.69 -10.18
N ASN A 110 -11.69 5.24 -11.43
CA ASN A 110 -11.36 5.97 -12.65
C ASN A 110 -9.97 6.66 -12.70
N PRO A 111 -8.86 5.97 -12.35
CA PRO A 111 -7.52 6.54 -12.51
C PRO A 111 -7.19 6.65 -14.00
N SER A 112 -6.71 7.82 -14.41
CA SER A 112 -6.34 8.09 -15.81
C SER A 112 -4.97 8.77 -15.90
N LEU A 113 -4.16 8.33 -16.87
CA LEU A 113 -2.87 8.96 -17.19
C LEU A 113 -3.04 10.37 -17.76
N ASP A 114 -4.19 10.65 -18.37
CA ASP A 114 -4.53 11.93 -19.02
C ASP A 114 -5.35 12.85 -18.10
N SER A 115 -5.60 12.44 -16.84
CA SER A 115 -6.35 13.27 -15.90
C SER A 115 -5.66 14.62 -15.68
N PRO A 116 -6.39 15.74 -15.57
CA PRO A 116 -5.79 17.03 -15.20
C PRO A 116 -5.27 17.03 -13.75
N TYR A 117 -5.71 16.09 -12.91
CA TYR A 117 -5.32 16.00 -11.50
C TYR A 117 -4.13 15.07 -11.28
N GLU A 118 -3.08 15.59 -10.64
CA GLU A 118 -1.84 14.84 -10.37
C GLU A 118 -2.08 13.54 -9.60
N TYR A 119 -3.02 13.56 -8.66
CA TYR A 119 -3.39 12.40 -7.85
C TYR A 119 -3.87 11.21 -8.71
N PHE A 120 -4.81 11.47 -9.63
CA PHE A 120 -5.36 10.45 -10.53
C PHE A 120 -4.30 9.92 -11.50
N ARG A 121 -3.46 10.82 -12.05
CA ARG A 121 -2.32 10.42 -12.90
C ARG A 121 -1.34 9.56 -12.13
N GLY A 122 -1.03 9.91 -10.88
CA GLY A 122 -0.14 9.14 -10.01
C GLY A 122 -0.67 7.73 -9.78
N LYS A 123 -1.95 7.58 -9.45
CA LYS A 123 -2.58 6.26 -9.29
C LYS A 123 -2.57 5.44 -10.58
N ALA A 124 -2.86 6.07 -11.72
CA ALA A 124 -2.80 5.40 -13.02
C ALA A 124 -1.37 4.91 -13.35
N LYS A 125 -0.34 5.70 -13.03
CA LYS A 125 1.06 5.32 -13.20
C LYS A 125 1.46 4.14 -12.30
N VAL A 126 0.99 4.11 -11.05
CA VAL A 126 1.22 2.96 -10.16
C VAL A 126 0.55 1.69 -10.70
N GLU A 127 -0.70 1.79 -11.16
CA GLU A 127 -1.38 0.64 -11.73
C GLU A 127 -0.68 0.10 -12.98
N ARG A 128 -0.20 1.00 -13.85
CA ARG A 128 0.59 0.64 -15.02
C ARG A 128 1.89 -0.07 -14.61
N ALA A 129 2.63 0.49 -13.66
CA ALA A 129 3.85 -0.11 -13.15
C ALA A 129 3.62 -1.51 -12.54
N LEU A 130 2.50 -1.69 -11.83
CA LEU A 130 2.14 -3.00 -11.28
C LEU A 130 1.87 -4.02 -12.40
N LYS A 131 1.11 -3.62 -13.44
CA LYS A 131 0.84 -4.46 -14.61
C LYS A 131 2.12 -4.88 -15.34
N GLU A 132 3.08 -3.95 -15.44
CA GLU A 132 4.37 -4.17 -16.09
C GLU A 132 5.39 -4.92 -15.22
N SER A 133 5.13 -5.08 -13.91
CA SER A 133 6.07 -5.72 -12.97
C SER A 133 6.35 -7.20 -13.26
N GLY A 134 5.39 -7.89 -13.90
CA GLY A 134 5.42 -9.34 -14.11
C GLY A 134 5.02 -10.18 -12.90
N ILE A 135 4.64 -9.56 -11.77
CA ILE A 135 4.11 -10.25 -10.60
C ILE A 135 2.60 -10.46 -10.78
N SER A 136 2.06 -11.61 -10.37
CA SER A 136 0.59 -11.80 -10.33
C SER A 136 -0.06 -10.70 -9.48
N PHE A 137 -1.13 -10.07 -9.96
CA PHE A 137 -1.74 -8.95 -9.23
C PHE A 137 -3.26 -8.94 -9.21
N SER A 138 -3.80 -8.17 -8.26
CA SER A 138 -5.16 -7.63 -8.25
C SER A 138 -5.10 -6.14 -7.96
N ILE A 139 -5.94 -5.35 -8.63
CA ILE A 139 -6.10 -3.93 -8.35
C ILE A 139 -7.54 -3.71 -7.88
N LEU A 140 -7.71 -3.25 -6.64
CA LEU A 140 -9.01 -2.91 -6.08
C LEU A 140 -9.24 -1.41 -6.25
N ARG A 141 -10.38 -1.01 -6.81
CA ARG A 141 -10.73 0.38 -7.08
C ARG A 141 -12.00 0.77 -6.30
N PRO A 142 -11.91 1.01 -4.98
CA PRO A 142 -13.07 1.41 -4.19
C PRO A 142 -13.62 2.76 -4.65
N ALA A 143 -14.95 2.88 -4.70
CA ALA A 143 -15.65 4.13 -4.98
C ALA A 143 -15.65 5.08 -3.78
N VAL A 144 -15.91 4.54 -2.59
CA VAL A 144 -15.81 5.22 -1.28
C VAL A 144 -15.34 4.16 -0.29
N LEU A 145 -14.43 4.50 0.62
CA LEU A 145 -14.10 3.64 1.75
C LEU A 145 -14.80 4.20 2.99
N PHE A 146 -15.71 3.41 3.57
CA PHE A 146 -16.39 3.73 4.83
C PHE A 146 -15.73 2.96 5.98
N GLY A 147 -15.65 3.58 7.15
CA GLY A 147 -15.14 3.00 8.39
C GLY A 147 -15.55 3.88 9.58
N GLU A 148 -15.79 3.26 10.73
CA GLU A 148 -16.45 3.87 11.91
C GLU A 148 -15.74 5.11 12.50
N GLU A 149 -14.50 5.39 12.11
CA GLU A 149 -13.71 6.48 12.71
C GLU A 149 -13.32 7.62 11.75
N ASP A 150 -13.57 7.54 10.44
CA ASP A 150 -13.39 8.69 9.54
C ASP A 150 -13.84 8.38 8.11
N ILE A 151 -14.49 9.36 7.48
CA ILE A 151 -14.98 9.26 6.10
C ILE A 151 -13.80 9.39 5.13
N LEU A 152 -13.49 8.32 4.40
CA LEU A 152 -12.65 8.39 3.22
C LEU A 152 -13.54 8.77 2.03
N ILE A 153 -13.83 10.07 1.90
CA ILE A 153 -14.52 10.60 0.71
C ILE A 153 -13.58 10.43 -0.49
N ASN A 154 -13.84 9.43 -1.32
CA ASN A 154 -13.26 9.31 -2.66
C ASN A 154 -14.13 10.00 -3.74
N ASN A 155 -15.12 10.80 -3.33
CA ASN A 155 -15.77 11.79 -4.20
C ASN A 155 -14.95 13.08 -4.21
N ILE A 156 -13.94 13.17 -5.08
CA ILE A 156 -13.64 14.47 -5.69
C ILE A 156 -14.59 14.58 -6.87
N ALA A 157 -15.79 15.08 -6.58
CA ALA A 157 -16.81 15.37 -7.58
C ALA A 157 -17.31 16.79 -7.32
N TRP A 158 -16.91 17.68 -8.24
CA TRP A 158 -17.48 18.97 -8.59
C TRP A 158 -17.20 20.18 -7.68
N GLY A 159 -16.33 21.04 -8.23
CA GLY A 159 -16.04 22.43 -7.87
C GLY A 159 -15.03 22.97 -8.88
#